data_AF-A0A957N6L6-F1
#
_entry.id   AF-A0A957N6L6-F1
#
_cell.length_a   1.000
_cell.length_b   1.000
_cell.length_c   1.000
_cell.angle_alpha   90.00
_cell.angle_beta   90.00
_cell.angle_gamma   90.00
#
_symmetry.space_group_name_H-M   'P 1'
#
loop_
_entity.id
_entity.type
_entity.pdbx_description
1 polymer ?
#
loop_
_entity_poly.entity_id
_entity_poly.type
_entity_poly.pdbx_seq_one_letter_code
_entity_poly.pdbx_strand_id
1 'polypeptide(L)'
;MFQAVAVPILVIAQILGAFFVSSAHASAAATSLATAQWWDNTRDYRVQVSVEAGGSVRVDRPVDVSLNFTDLLQSMGVSDPFDEKSVRVVEVDIDGNLVDGQTAFQFDKDTGYDKTTNAAGTLVIMLAGQTASNASRFFQIYFDREGKGLSAPVIPVQVDFAQTGITDAGSAAYRIATPNGTYFYHTIGGGFSSLDDADGNDWIGFSTTEDEAFRGIPNMIHPESGFHPGRTGSVTSLVNKGPLKVTFESTYGSGADEWRARWEIYPTFARMTLLQAGHDYWFLYEGTPGGALDAADYWVRSDGISGTAFSTGASRVERWCRDTDNAVNWQTVCNNQGGAWAEEWAYFVDPNVGASGRGIYVAHHDNDSVVDSYRRHSDPNWPMTIFGFGRLDDSEYFPASGVNKQFSFGLLDDIDFADAALRIRSNVRDVVVTVGSAETSVPTAIVSDRFNSCTLDTDLWLFVDPQSGTAGASSLRMTGSAAEISVPAGTAHGIQSGPMSAPQLIQTVGNGDFSVDVHFTSLPQQAGQMLGIVAVQDADDRIYVNYVRNETELHLVAGHVVAGVLQAKFDVSIPVTPPPGFL
;
A
#
# COMPACT_ATOMS: atom_id res chain seq x y z
N MET A 1 77.15 12.65 27.76
CA MET A 1 76.16 13.64 28.22
C MET A 1 74.91 13.44 27.36
N PHE A 2 73.81 13.08 28.02
CA PHE A 2 72.40 13.02 27.61
C PHE A 2 71.88 12.05 26.52
N GLN A 3 70.87 11.26 26.96
CA GLN A 3 69.92 10.38 26.26
C GLN A 3 68.72 11.14 25.67
N ALA A 4 68.03 10.51 24.70
CA ALA A 4 66.57 10.24 24.59
C ALA A 4 66.33 9.45 23.27
N VAL A 5 65.86 8.19 23.21
CA VAL A 5 64.54 7.54 23.43
C VAL A 5 63.47 7.75 22.30
N ALA A 6 63.22 6.64 21.57
CA ALA A 6 62.02 6.06 20.90
C ALA A 6 60.95 6.85 20.05
N VAL A 7 60.78 6.42 18.76
CA VAL A 7 59.61 5.84 17.98
C VAL A 7 58.19 6.53 18.06
N PRO A 8 57.20 6.51 17.09
CA PRO A 8 57.01 5.82 15.77
C PRO A 8 56.36 6.60 14.56
N ILE A 9 56.32 5.92 13.39
CA ILE A 9 55.27 5.79 12.32
C ILE A 9 54.71 7.04 11.59
N LEU A 10 54.63 6.97 10.23
CA LEU A 10 53.39 7.07 9.41
C LEU A 10 53.72 7.06 7.90
N VAL A 11 53.31 6.01 7.16
CA VAL A 11 53.21 6.06 5.69
C VAL A 11 51.77 5.71 5.34
N ILE A 12 50.98 6.74 5.02
CA ILE A 12 49.63 6.63 4.49
C ILE A 12 49.76 6.36 2.98
N ALA A 13 49.19 5.25 2.50
CA ALA A 13 48.91 5.07 1.08
C ALA A 13 47.41 5.33 0.85
N GLN A 14 47.06 6.52 0.37
CA GLN A 14 45.73 6.82 -0.14
C GLN A 14 45.57 6.22 -1.53
N ILE A 15 44.61 5.32 -1.71
CA ILE A 15 44.15 4.89 -3.03
C ILE A 15 42.90 5.72 -3.36
N LEU A 16 43.08 6.76 -4.17
CA LEU A 16 41.98 7.46 -4.85
C LEU A 16 41.75 6.77 -6.20
N GLY A 17 40.65 6.02 -6.31
CA GLY A 17 40.15 5.49 -7.59
C GLY A 17 38.99 6.34 -8.09
N ALA A 18 39.26 7.22 -9.07
CA ALA A 18 38.21 7.93 -9.80
C ALA A 18 37.65 7.00 -10.91
N PHE A 19 36.34 6.74 -10.88
CA PHE A 19 35.64 5.97 -11.91
C PHE A 19 35.11 6.90 -13.01
N PHE A 20 35.51 6.64 -14.26
CA PHE A 20 34.83 7.15 -15.45
C PHE A 20 33.85 6.08 -15.94
N VAL A 21 32.55 6.38 -15.95
CA VAL A 21 31.53 5.54 -16.58
C VAL A 21 31.34 6.02 -18.03
N SER A 22 31.63 5.14 -19.00
CA SER A 22 31.25 5.35 -20.39
C SER A 22 29.81 4.87 -20.62
N SER A 23 29.03 5.73 -21.28
CA SER A 23 27.63 5.55 -21.64
C SER A 23 27.35 4.33 -22.53
N ALA A 24 26.39 3.50 -22.12
CA ALA A 24 25.64 2.62 -23.03
C ALA A 24 24.20 2.41 -22.52
N HIS A 25 23.26 2.96 -23.29
CA HIS A 25 21.85 2.58 -23.51
C HIS A 25 21.04 2.05 -22.32
N ALA A 26 20.16 2.92 -21.81
CA ALA A 26 19.12 2.63 -20.85
C ALA A 26 18.11 1.59 -21.38
N SER A 27 18.00 0.48 -20.66
CA SER A 27 16.80 -0.33 -20.54
C SER A 27 16.23 -0.03 -19.16
N ALA A 28 14.94 0.31 -19.08
CA ALA A 28 14.23 0.56 -17.83
C ALA A 28 14.12 -0.75 -17.02
N ALA A 29 15.18 -1.07 -16.30
CA ALA A 29 15.12 -1.99 -15.16
C ALA A 29 14.77 -1.15 -13.94
N ALA A 30 13.82 -1.65 -13.13
CA ALA A 30 13.47 -1.07 -11.84
C ALA A 30 14.76 -0.76 -11.06
N THR A 31 15.07 0.52 -10.90
CA THR A 31 16.09 0.96 -9.97
C THR A 31 15.61 0.56 -8.59
N SER A 32 16.16 -0.54 -8.05
CA SER A 32 16.11 -0.74 -6.61
C SER A 32 16.82 0.45 -5.99
N LEU A 33 16.10 1.23 -5.20
CA LEU A 33 16.67 2.30 -4.39
C LEU A 33 17.44 1.65 -3.23
N ALA A 34 18.56 1.00 -3.52
CA ALA A 34 19.51 0.45 -2.55
C ALA A 34 20.20 1.53 -1.68
N THR A 35 19.64 2.74 -1.61
CA THR A 35 20.14 3.89 -0.85
C THR A 35 19.07 4.59 -0.01
N ALA A 36 17.80 4.17 -0.04
CA ALA A 36 16.79 4.77 0.82
C ALA A 36 17.13 4.49 2.30
N GLN A 37 17.36 5.56 3.08
CA GLN A 37 17.78 5.46 4.48
C GLN A 37 16.80 4.58 5.29
N TRP A 38 17.32 3.68 6.13
CA TRP A 38 16.50 2.96 7.10
C TRP A 38 16.04 3.94 8.18
N TRP A 39 14.78 4.33 8.14
CA TRP A 39 14.25 5.37 9.03
C TRP A 39 13.87 4.80 10.40
N ASP A 40 13.28 3.61 10.44
CA ASP A 40 12.82 2.98 11.68
C ASP A 40 13.72 1.80 12.09
N ASN A 41 14.77 2.09 12.83
CA ASN A 41 15.71 1.09 13.35
C ASN A 41 15.10 0.15 14.40
N THR A 42 13.83 0.32 14.78
CA THR A 42 13.16 -0.61 15.71
C THR A 42 12.57 -1.83 14.99
N ARG A 43 12.40 -1.74 13.67
CA ARG A 43 11.79 -2.77 12.81
C ARG A 43 12.82 -3.34 11.86
N ASP A 44 12.81 -4.65 11.72
CA ASP A 44 13.83 -5.36 10.95
C ASP A 44 13.46 -5.50 9.47
N TYR A 45 12.22 -5.23 9.05
CA TYR A 45 11.81 -5.42 7.66
C TYR A 45 11.03 -4.22 7.13
N ARG A 46 11.13 -4.01 5.82
CA ARG A 46 10.28 -3.07 5.10
C ARG A 46 9.97 -3.53 3.68
N VAL A 47 8.99 -2.91 3.06
CA VAL A 47 8.74 -2.99 1.62
C VAL A 47 8.37 -1.61 1.10
N GLN A 48 8.91 -1.25 -0.06
CA GLN A 48 8.53 0.00 -0.71
C GLN A 48 7.21 -0.15 -1.45
N VAL A 49 6.35 0.86 -1.37
CA VAL A 49 5.15 1.00 -2.19
C VAL A 49 5.23 2.31 -2.95
N SER A 50 5.08 2.28 -4.27
CA SER A 50 4.93 3.48 -5.08
C SER A 50 3.50 3.59 -5.59
N VAL A 51 2.93 4.80 -5.48
CA VAL A 51 1.58 5.12 -5.94
C VAL A 51 1.67 6.22 -6.99
N GLU A 52 1.35 5.89 -8.23
CA GLU A 52 1.24 6.87 -9.32
C GLU A 52 -0.19 7.41 -9.40
N ALA A 53 -0.31 8.70 -9.66
CA ALA A 53 -1.59 9.38 -9.74
C ALA A 53 -2.47 8.93 -10.94
N GLY A 54 -1.94 8.14 -11.87
CA GLY A 54 -2.72 7.52 -12.95
C GLY A 54 -3.37 8.53 -13.90
N GLY A 55 -2.73 9.68 -14.14
CA GLY A 55 -3.23 10.71 -15.06
C GLY A 55 -4.31 11.63 -14.48
N SER A 56 -4.72 11.45 -13.22
CA SER A 56 -5.69 12.32 -12.53
C SER A 56 -5.08 12.95 -11.28
N VAL A 57 -5.35 14.23 -11.04
CA VAL A 57 -4.95 14.87 -9.78
C VAL A 57 -5.66 14.16 -8.62
N ARG A 58 -4.92 13.90 -7.55
CA ARG A 58 -5.45 13.28 -6.32
C ARG A 58 -5.46 14.28 -5.20
N VAL A 59 -6.49 14.24 -4.36
CA VAL A 59 -6.61 15.05 -3.15
C VAL A 59 -7.13 14.15 -2.04
N ASP A 60 -6.37 14.06 -0.95
CA ASP A 60 -6.75 13.31 0.26
C ASP A 60 -7.30 11.91 -0.06
N ARG A 61 -6.59 11.19 -0.93
CA ARG A 61 -7.07 9.95 -1.55
C ARG A 61 -6.63 8.74 -0.73
N PRO A 62 -7.54 7.96 -0.13
CA PRO A 62 -7.19 6.63 0.38
C PRO A 62 -6.84 5.69 -0.78
N VAL A 63 -5.83 4.85 -0.62
CA VAL A 63 -5.37 3.90 -1.63
C VAL A 63 -5.28 2.52 -1.02
N ASP A 64 -5.89 1.54 -1.69
CA ASP A 64 -5.87 0.14 -1.31
C ASP A 64 -4.60 -0.53 -1.87
N VAL A 65 -3.78 -1.13 -1.01
CA VAL A 65 -2.55 -1.85 -1.39
C VAL A 65 -2.66 -3.30 -0.91
N SER A 66 -2.82 -4.24 -1.84
CA SER A 66 -2.82 -5.67 -1.50
C SER A 66 -1.42 -6.13 -1.10
N LEU A 67 -1.28 -6.72 0.08
CA LEU A 67 -0.02 -7.23 0.63
C LEU A 67 -0.24 -8.59 1.30
N ASN A 68 0.78 -9.44 1.26
CA ASN A 68 0.86 -10.64 2.09
C ASN A 68 2.17 -10.63 2.87
N PHE A 69 2.10 -10.30 4.16
CA PHE A 69 3.29 -10.21 5.01
C PHE A 69 3.97 -11.57 5.22
N THR A 70 3.25 -12.68 5.09
CA THR A 70 3.84 -14.02 5.11
C THR A 70 4.75 -14.21 3.89
N ASP A 71 4.26 -13.86 2.70
CA ASP A 71 5.05 -13.99 1.46
C ASP A 71 6.27 -13.04 1.49
N LEU A 72 6.09 -11.82 2.00
CA LEU A 72 7.19 -10.88 2.17
C LEU A 72 8.28 -11.44 3.10
N LEU A 73 7.91 -11.93 4.29
CA LEU A 73 8.87 -12.56 5.23
C LEU A 73 9.54 -13.79 4.63
N GLN A 74 8.79 -14.68 3.97
CA GLN A 74 9.32 -15.88 3.35
C GLN A 74 10.29 -15.58 2.21
N SER A 75 10.07 -14.49 1.45
CA SER A 75 11.00 -14.04 0.41
C SER A 75 12.39 -13.68 0.95
N MET A 76 12.48 -13.39 2.26
CA MET A 76 13.71 -13.10 2.99
C MET A 76 14.17 -14.29 3.87
N GLY A 77 13.57 -15.47 3.69
CA GLY A 77 13.91 -16.68 4.44
C GLY A 77 13.36 -16.72 5.88
N VAL A 78 12.40 -15.85 6.21
CA VAL A 78 11.80 -15.76 7.55
C VAL A 78 10.46 -16.49 7.57
N SER A 79 10.31 -17.45 8.49
CA SER A 79 9.08 -18.25 8.67
C SER A 79 8.32 -17.94 9.96
N ASP A 80 8.79 -16.97 10.74
CA ASP A 80 8.15 -16.59 11.99
C ASP A 80 6.79 -15.89 11.75
N PRO A 81 5.84 -15.99 12.69
CA PRO A 81 4.56 -15.29 12.56
C PRO A 81 4.72 -13.78 12.46
N PHE A 82 3.96 -13.15 11.57
CA PHE A 82 3.89 -11.70 11.41
C PHE A 82 3.25 -11.02 12.64
N ASP A 83 3.83 -9.91 13.08
CA ASP A 83 3.26 -9.06 14.14
C ASP A 83 2.53 -7.86 13.52
N GLU A 84 1.21 -7.87 13.52
CA GLU A 84 0.39 -6.75 13.02
C GLU A 84 0.68 -5.43 13.75
N LYS A 85 1.07 -5.46 15.04
CA LYS A 85 1.41 -4.25 15.80
C LYS A 85 2.71 -3.61 15.32
N SER A 86 3.52 -4.36 14.58
CA SER A 86 4.72 -3.86 13.96
C SER A 86 4.44 -3.01 12.71
N VAL A 87 3.24 -2.97 12.13
CA VAL A 87 3.08 -2.21 10.87
C VAL A 87 3.29 -0.71 11.12
N ARG A 88 4.09 -0.08 10.27
CA ARG A 88 4.30 1.37 10.24
C ARG A 88 4.45 1.83 8.80
N VAL A 89 3.68 2.83 8.42
CA VAL A 89 3.75 3.45 7.11
C VAL A 89 4.38 4.83 7.26
N VAL A 90 5.37 5.12 6.41
CA VAL A 90 5.93 6.46 6.26
C VAL A 90 5.99 6.81 4.78
N GLU A 91 5.76 8.08 4.48
CA GLU A 91 6.00 8.63 3.16
C GLU A 91 7.45 9.10 3.04
N VAL A 92 8.05 8.83 1.88
CA VAL A 92 9.38 9.27 1.51
C VAL A 92 9.38 9.94 0.13
N ASP A 93 10.38 10.75 -0.14
CA ASP A 93 10.62 11.26 -1.50
C ASP A 93 11.30 10.20 -2.38
N ILE A 94 11.60 10.57 -3.63
CA ILE A 94 12.26 9.68 -4.59
C ILE A 94 13.66 9.24 -4.15
N ASP A 95 14.33 10.05 -3.33
CA ASP A 95 15.67 9.77 -2.80
C ASP A 95 15.60 8.98 -1.46
N GLY A 96 14.39 8.68 -0.98
CA GLY A 96 14.15 7.95 0.26
C GLY A 96 14.22 8.81 1.53
N ASN A 97 14.24 10.14 1.42
CA ASN A 97 14.17 11.03 2.57
C ASN A 97 12.74 11.09 3.11
N LEU A 98 12.59 11.19 4.44
CA LEU A 98 11.28 11.25 5.08
C LEU A 98 10.50 12.50 4.65
N VAL A 99 9.28 12.29 4.16
CA VAL A 99 8.28 13.34 3.87
C VAL A 99 7.26 13.40 4.99
N ASP A 100 6.68 12.25 5.37
CA ASP A 100 5.72 12.14 6.46
C ASP A 100 5.97 10.86 7.27
N GLY A 101 6.34 11.04 8.53
CA GLY A 101 6.56 9.93 9.46
C GLY A 101 5.30 9.38 10.13
N GLN A 102 4.13 9.97 9.91
CA GLN A 102 2.85 9.63 10.57
C GLN A 102 1.73 9.37 9.55
N THR A 103 2.07 8.88 8.36
CA THR A 103 1.09 8.57 7.32
C THR A 103 -0.02 7.68 7.87
N ALA A 104 -1.26 8.16 7.79
CA ALA A 104 -2.41 7.42 8.29
C ALA A 104 -2.63 6.17 7.44
N PHE A 105 -2.87 5.04 8.10
CA PHE A 105 -3.13 3.78 7.43
C PHE A 105 -4.10 2.89 8.21
N GLN A 106 -4.59 1.85 7.55
CA GLN A 106 -5.39 0.79 8.12
C GLN A 106 -5.07 -0.53 7.40
N PHE A 107 -5.05 -1.65 8.10
CA PHE A 107 -4.88 -2.97 7.50
C PHE A 107 -6.17 -3.77 7.61
N ASP A 108 -6.81 -3.99 6.46
CA ASP A 108 -8.01 -4.82 6.31
C ASP A 108 -7.58 -6.25 6.02
N LYS A 109 -7.93 -7.17 6.91
CA LYS A 109 -7.54 -8.58 6.78
C LYS A 109 -8.40 -9.26 5.74
N ASP A 110 -7.77 -10.10 4.92
CA ASP A 110 -8.50 -10.94 3.97
C ASP A 110 -9.19 -12.11 4.69
N THR A 111 -10.21 -12.66 4.03
CA THR A 111 -10.83 -13.92 4.46
C THR A 111 -9.77 -15.02 4.49
N GLY A 112 -9.64 -15.70 5.64
CA GLY A 112 -8.61 -16.72 5.84
C GLY A 112 -7.24 -16.16 6.25
N TYR A 113 -7.18 -14.91 6.73
CA TYR A 113 -6.00 -14.37 7.37
C TYR A 113 -5.50 -15.27 8.49
N ASP A 114 -4.20 -15.60 8.44
CA ASP A 114 -3.47 -16.28 9.50
C ASP A 114 -2.07 -15.68 9.58
N LYS A 115 -1.67 -15.21 10.77
CA LYS A 115 -0.39 -14.51 10.97
C LYS A 115 0.85 -15.35 10.60
N THR A 116 0.75 -16.67 10.53
CA THR A 116 1.89 -17.56 10.26
C THR A 116 1.91 -18.00 8.81
N THR A 117 0.73 -18.32 8.26
CA THR A 117 0.60 -19.03 6.99
C THR A 117 -0.02 -18.20 5.88
N ASN A 118 -0.72 -17.12 6.19
CA ASN A 118 -1.41 -16.28 5.21
C ASN A 118 -1.74 -14.90 5.80
N ALA A 119 -0.73 -14.09 6.10
CA ALA A 119 -0.90 -12.73 6.61
C ALA A 119 -1.26 -11.75 5.48
N ALA A 120 -2.28 -12.11 4.70
CA ALA A 120 -2.78 -11.38 3.54
C ALA A 120 -3.86 -10.36 3.92
N GLY A 121 -3.84 -9.22 3.26
CA GLY A 121 -4.84 -8.18 3.43
C GLY A 121 -4.61 -6.98 2.54
N THR A 122 -5.47 -5.98 2.71
CA THR A 122 -5.39 -4.69 2.04
C THR A 122 -4.93 -3.63 3.02
N LEU A 123 -3.75 -3.06 2.78
CA LEU A 123 -3.27 -1.89 3.48
C LEU A 123 -3.84 -0.63 2.82
N VAL A 124 -4.76 0.04 3.51
CA VAL A 124 -5.30 1.33 3.10
C VAL A 124 -4.33 2.42 3.54
N ILE A 125 -3.76 3.16 2.61
CA ILE A 125 -2.83 4.27 2.86
C ILE A 125 -3.49 5.59 2.49
N MET A 126 -3.43 6.59 3.37
CA MET A 126 -3.93 7.93 3.06
C MET A 126 -2.91 8.76 2.29
N LEU A 127 -3.20 9.10 1.03
CA LEU A 127 -2.45 10.11 0.29
C LEU A 127 -2.97 11.49 0.68
N ALA A 128 -2.56 11.96 1.86
CA ALA A 128 -2.93 13.28 2.36
C ALA A 128 -2.38 14.40 1.46
N GLY A 129 -3.19 15.43 1.22
CA GLY A 129 -2.86 16.54 0.35
C GLY A 129 -2.99 16.22 -1.14
N GLN A 130 -2.52 17.16 -1.98
CA GLN A 130 -2.65 17.08 -3.42
C GLN A 130 -1.48 16.32 -4.06
N THR A 131 -1.77 15.42 -4.99
CA THR A 131 -0.81 14.74 -5.86
C THR A 131 -1.09 15.13 -7.30
N ALA A 132 -0.10 15.68 -8.01
CA ALA A 132 -0.26 16.05 -9.41
C ALA A 132 -0.53 14.81 -10.29
N SER A 133 -1.24 14.99 -11.41
CA SER A 133 -1.71 13.88 -12.26
C SER A 133 -0.62 12.98 -12.85
N ASN A 134 0.60 13.51 -12.97
CA ASN A 134 1.78 12.81 -13.48
C ASN A 134 2.84 12.53 -12.39
N ALA A 135 2.50 12.73 -11.12
CA ALA A 135 3.39 12.50 -10.00
C ALA A 135 3.19 11.10 -9.40
N SER A 136 4.26 10.63 -8.75
CA SER A 136 4.25 9.42 -7.93
C SER A 136 4.61 9.77 -6.49
N ARG A 137 3.99 9.06 -5.54
CA ARG A 137 4.33 9.11 -4.11
C ARG A 137 4.93 7.79 -3.68
N PHE A 138 5.85 7.85 -2.74
CA PHE A 138 6.62 6.69 -2.30
C PHE A 138 6.41 6.48 -0.81
N PHE A 139 6.18 5.24 -0.42
CA PHE A 139 5.94 4.84 0.95
C PHE A 139 6.87 3.70 1.32
N GLN A 140 7.33 3.71 2.57
CA GLN A 140 8.03 2.59 3.18
C GLN A 140 7.12 1.97 4.22
N ILE A 141 6.78 0.71 4.02
CA ILE A 141 5.94 -0.07 4.94
C ILE A 141 6.89 -0.90 5.78
N TYR A 142 7.17 -0.46 7.01
CA TYR A 142 7.97 -1.22 7.96
C TYR A 142 7.09 -2.23 8.70
N PHE A 143 7.64 -3.42 8.95
CA PHE A 143 6.98 -4.51 9.64
C PHE A 143 8.00 -5.46 10.30
N ASP A 144 7.51 -6.38 11.13
CA ASP A 144 8.29 -7.31 11.92
C ASP A 144 7.52 -8.59 12.25
N ARG A 145 8.24 -9.55 12.80
CA ARG A 145 7.73 -10.81 13.35
C ARG A 145 7.34 -10.65 14.81
N GLU A 146 6.51 -11.57 15.30
CA GLU A 146 6.17 -11.62 16.73
C GLU A 146 7.43 -11.80 17.59
N GLY A 147 7.45 -11.15 18.76
CA GLY A 147 8.51 -11.29 19.76
C GLY A 147 9.32 -10.03 20.05
N LYS A 148 9.27 -9.01 19.17
CA LYS A 148 9.94 -7.72 19.42
C LYS A 148 9.28 -6.83 20.48
N GLY A 149 8.02 -7.07 20.81
CA GLY A 149 7.28 -6.27 21.80
C GLY A 149 6.92 -4.87 21.30
N LEU A 150 6.71 -4.70 19.99
CA LEU A 150 6.31 -3.42 19.39
C LEU A 150 4.86 -3.08 19.74
N SER A 151 4.58 -1.78 19.84
CA SER A 151 3.24 -1.24 20.01
C SER A 151 2.69 -0.73 18.67
N ALA A 152 1.41 -1.02 18.41
CA ALA A 152 0.73 -0.48 17.23
C ALA A 152 0.76 1.05 17.25
N PRO A 153 0.97 1.71 16.10
CA PRO A 153 0.90 3.15 16.03
C PRO A 153 -0.54 3.64 16.27
N VAL A 154 -0.67 4.83 16.88
CA VAL A 154 -1.97 5.48 17.06
C VAL A 154 -2.33 6.23 15.79
N ILE A 155 -3.37 5.79 15.11
CA ILE A 155 -3.88 6.43 13.89
C ILE A 155 -5.16 7.21 14.24
N PRO A 156 -5.24 8.52 13.91
CA PRO A 156 -6.45 9.30 14.11
C PRO A 156 -7.65 8.68 13.37
N VAL A 157 -8.77 8.56 14.08
CA VAL A 157 -10.02 8.05 13.50
C VAL A 157 -10.61 9.12 12.58
N GLN A 158 -10.76 8.78 11.30
CA GLN A 158 -11.48 9.55 10.29
C GLN A 158 -12.78 8.86 9.87
N VAL A 159 -12.94 7.57 10.16
CA VAL A 159 -14.19 6.85 9.95
C VAL A 159 -14.61 6.25 11.30
N ASP A 160 -15.56 6.90 11.97
CA ASP A 160 -16.12 6.43 13.23
C ASP A 160 -17.39 5.61 12.97
N PHE A 161 -17.30 4.29 13.21
CA PHE A 161 -18.35 3.32 12.91
C PHE A 161 -19.06 2.82 14.17
N ALA A 162 -20.39 2.93 14.19
CA ALA A 162 -21.25 2.37 15.23
C ALA A 162 -22.37 1.50 14.63
N GLN A 163 -22.55 0.30 15.18
CA GLN A 163 -23.54 -0.70 14.73
C GLN A 163 -24.59 -1.08 15.77
N THR A 164 -24.35 -0.82 17.05
CA THR A 164 -25.20 -1.32 18.14
C THR A 164 -26.11 -0.21 18.66
N GLY A 165 -27.41 -0.48 18.73
CA GLY A 165 -28.39 0.46 19.29
C GLY A 165 -28.60 1.72 18.45
N ILE A 166 -28.17 1.70 17.18
CA ILE A 166 -28.36 2.79 16.25
C ILE A 166 -29.66 2.54 15.47
N THR A 167 -30.50 3.57 15.41
CA THR A 167 -31.70 3.60 14.58
C THR A 167 -31.74 4.90 13.80
N ASP A 168 -32.25 4.84 12.58
CA ASP A 168 -32.56 6.00 11.77
C ASP A 168 -33.92 5.80 11.10
N ALA A 169 -34.73 6.86 10.96
CA ALA A 169 -36.11 6.81 10.45
C ALA A 169 -36.97 5.62 10.96
N GLY A 170 -36.74 5.18 12.21
CA GLY A 170 -37.43 4.05 12.85
C GLY A 170 -36.91 2.64 12.51
N SER A 171 -35.85 2.51 11.72
CA SER A 171 -35.22 1.23 11.35
C SER A 171 -33.83 1.07 11.99
N ALA A 172 -33.39 -0.18 12.17
CA ALA A 172 -32.03 -0.47 12.65
C ALA A 172 -31.00 -0.04 11.60
N ALA A 173 -29.96 0.68 12.03
CA ALA A 173 -28.99 1.26 11.11
C ALA A 173 -27.53 1.07 11.56
N TYR A 174 -26.60 1.21 10.62
CA TYR A 174 -25.23 1.59 10.93
C TYR A 174 -25.11 3.11 10.87
N ARG A 175 -24.36 3.70 11.81
CA ARG A 175 -23.93 5.10 11.76
C ARG A 175 -22.45 5.13 11.40
N ILE A 176 -22.10 5.89 10.38
CA ILE A 176 -20.71 6.08 9.93
C ILE A 176 -20.43 7.57 9.90
N ALA A 177 -19.72 8.10 10.89
CA ALA A 177 -19.33 9.51 10.92
C ALA A 177 -17.96 9.68 10.26
N THR A 178 -17.86 10.64 9.34
CA THR A 178 -16.65 10.97 8.58
C THR A 178 -16.41 12.48 8.64
N PRO A 179 -15.21 12.99 8.25
CA PRO A 179 -14.98 14.42 8.11
C PRO A 179 -15.98 15.12 7.19
N ASN A 180 -16.49 14.42 6.16
CA ASN A 180 -17.37 14.99 5.15
C ASN A 180 -18.86 14.91 5.54
N GLY A 181 -19.27 13.95 6.37
CA GLY A 181 -20.66 13.79 6.77
C GLY A 181 -20.92 12.52 7.57
N THR A 182 -22.14 12.36 8.06
CA THR A 182 -22.59 11.17 8.79
C THR A 182 -23.60 10.38 7.97
N TYR A 183 -23.23 9.15 7.63
CA TYR A 183 -24.08 8.22 6.89
C TYR A 183 -24.91 7.37 7.84
N PHE A 184 -26.17 7.13 7.49
CA PHE A 184 -27.03 6.15 8.13
C PHE A 184 -27.46 5.09 7.13
N TYR A 185 -27.17 3.81 7.44
CA TYR A 185 -27.44 2.68 6.55
C TYR A 185 -28.40 1.69 7.18
N HIS A 186 -29.59 1.50 6.60
CA HIS A 186 -30.58 0.55 7.08
C HIS A 186 -30.12 -0.90 6.82
N THR A 187 -29.76 -1.62 7.88
CA THR A 187 -29.09 -2.94 7.77
C THR A 187 -29.98 -4.05 7.23
N ILE A 188 -31.30 -3.91 7.40
CA ILE A 188 -32.31 -4.86 6.88
C ILE A 188 -32.93 -4.43 5.55
N GLY A 189 -32.69 -3.18 5.13
CA GLY A 189 -33.09 -2.65 3.83
C GLY A 189 -31.99 -2.76 2.78
N GLY A 190 -30.73 -2.58 3.19
CA GLY A 190 -29.57 -2.60 2.30
C GLY A 190 -29.36 -1.27 1.57
N GLY A 191 -29.74 -0.15 2.18
CA GLY A 191 -29.56 1.18 1.60
C GLY A 191 -29.40 2.27 2.67
N PHE A 192 -28.76 3.36 2.27
CA PHE A 192 -28.60 4.57 3.07
C PHE A 192 -29.91 5.35 3.12
N SER A 193 -30.33 5.65 4.34
CA SER A 193 -31.51 6.47 4.65
C SER A 193 -31.15 7.95 4.73
N SER A 194 -29.97 8.27 5.27
CA SER A 194 -29.57 9.64 5.56
C SER A 194 -28.08 9.85 5.30
N LEU A 195 -27.74 11.06 4.84
CA LEU A 195 -26.37 11.58 4.76
C LEU A 195 -26.39 13.00 5.32
N ASP A 196 -26.14 13.10 6.62
CA ASP A 196 -26.17 14.36 7.33
C ASP A 196 -24.84 15.09 7.12
N ASP A 197 -24.93 16.34 6.67
CA ASP A 197 -23.78 17.22 6.61
C ASP A 197 -23.42 17.81 7.98
N ALA A 198 -22.38 18.65 8.03
CA ALA A 198 -21.89 19.24 9.28
C ALA A 198 -22.90 20.22 9.92
N ASP A 199 -23.83 20.76 9.13
CA ASP A 199 -24.88 21.68 9.58
C ASP A 199 -26.18 20.93 9.94
N GLY A 200 -26.23 19.62 9.73
CA GLY A 200 -27.35 18.74 10.02
C GLY A 200 -28.39 18.67 8.90
N ASN A 201 -28.07 19.11 7.69
CA ASN A 201 -28.95 18.90 6.54
C ASN A 201 -28.76 17.48 6.01
N ASP A 202 -29.87 16.77 5.80
CA ASP A 202 -29.85 15.40 5.28
C ASP A 202 -29.99 15.39 3.75
N TRP A 203 -28.93 14.98 3.07
CA TRP A 203 -28.84 14.97 1.61
C TRP A 203 -29.59 13.81 0.94
N ILE A 204 -30.13 12.87 1.74
CA ILE A 204 -30.97 11.76 1.26
C ILE A 204 -32.40 11.95 1.76
N GLY A 205 -32.62 12.11 3.06
CA GLY A 205 -33.92 12.53 3.60
C GLY A 205 -34.99 11.42 3.64
N PHE A 206 -34.61 10.14 3.83
CA PHE A 206 -35.59 9.06 3.88
C PHE A 206 -36.53 9.20 5.08
N SER A 207 -37.84 9.00 4.84
CA SER A 207 -38.83 8.91 5.90
C SER A 207 -39.91 7.90 5.58
N THR A 208 -40.68 7.48 6.59
CA THR A 208 -41.82 6.57 6.39
C THR A 208 -43.09 7.28 5.89
N THR A 209 -43.02 8.60 5.70
CA THR A 209 -44.11 9.38 5.10
C THR A 209 -44.32 8.98 3.65
N GLU A 210 -45.57 9.02 3.20
CA GLU A 210 -45.94 8.80 1.79
C GLU A 210 -45.12 9.72 0.88
N ASP A 211 -44.63 9.19 -0.25
CA ASP A 211 -43.67 9.78 -1.20
C ASP A 211 -42.22 10.00 -0.71
N GLU A 212 -41.97 10.25 0.58
CA GLU A 212 -40.60 10.32 1.12
C GLU A 212 -39.97 8.94 1.28
N ALA A 213 -40.80 7.90 1.37
CA ALA A 213 -40.39 6.50 1.45
C ALA A 213 -39.75 5.95 0.16
N PHE A 214 -39.62 6.76 -0.89
CA PHE A 214 -38.82 6.43 -2.07
C PHE A 214 -37.38 6.92 -1.98
N ARG A 215 -37.08 7.92 -1.14
CA ARG A 215 -35.71 8.45 -1.00
C ARG A 215 -34.75 7.37 -0.50
N GLY A 216 -33.51 7.42 -0.95
CA GLY A 216 -32.49 6.46 -0.59
C GLY A 216 -31.34 6.39 -1.58
N ILE A 217 -30.23 5.83 -1.11
CA ILE A 217 -29.15 5.39 -1.99
C ILE A 217 -28.58 4.04 -1.49
N PRO A 218 -28.51 3.00 -2.32
CA PRO A 218 -29.11 2.97 -3.63
C PRO A 218 -30.62 2.67 -3.48
N ASN A 219 -31.38 2.89 -4.56
CA ASN A 219 -32.60 2.14 -4.82
C ASN A 219 -32.33 1.27 -6.06
N MET A 220 -32.26 -0.06 -5.93
CA MET A 220 -31.76 -0.93 -7.01
C MET A 220 -32.69 -2.02 -7.49
N ILE A 221 -33.41 -2.69 -6.57
CA ILE A 221 -34.08 -3.94 -6.88
C ILE A 221 -35.57 -3.67 -7.08
N HIS A 222 -36.03 -3.68 -8.33
CA HIS A 222 -37.44 -3.56 -8.67
C HIS A 222 -37.97 -4.85 -9.31
N PRO A 223 -39.16 -5.36 -8.90
CA PRO A 223 -40.09 -4.83 -7.89
C PRO A 223 -39.84 -5.27 -6.42
N GLU A 224 -38.90 -6.17 -6.16
CA GLU A 224 -38.71 -6.88 -4.88
C GLU A 224 -38.25 -5.98 -3.73
N SER A 225 -37.88 -4.72 -4.02
CA SER A 225 -37.59 -3.67 -3.04
C SER A 225 -36.45 -4.00 -2.07
N GLY A 226 -35.47 -4.83 -2.46
CA GLY A 226 -34.21 -4.96 -1.74
C GLY A 226 -33.24 -3.82 -2.09
N PHE A 227 -32.19 -3.64 -1.29
CA PHE A 227 -31.20 -2.56 -1.45
C PHE A 227 -31.84 -1.17 -1.56
N HIS A 228 -32.65 -0.84 -0.56
CA HIS A 228 -33.33 0.45 -0.40
C HIS A 228 -33.66 0.66 1.09
N PRO A 229 -33.48 1.88 1.66
CA PRO A 229 -33.81 2.12 3.06
C PRO A 229 -35.31 1.93 3.35
N GLY A 230 -35.62 1.35 4.51
CA GLY A 230 -37.01 1.18 4.98
C GLY A 230 -37.68 -0.09 4.44
N ARG A 231 -36.96 -0.82 3.58
CA ARG A 231 -37.32 -2.16 3.15
C ARG A 231 -36.77 -3.20 4.10
N THR A 232 -37.17 -4.45 3.86
CA THR A 232 -36.80 -5.59 4.70
C THR A 232 -36.37 -6.75 3.82
N GLY A 233 -35.60 -7.68 4.38
CA GLY A 233 -35.15 -8.89 3.67
C GLY A 233 -33.66 -8.89 3.34
N SER A 234 -32.98 -7.74 3.44
CA SER A 234 -31.53 -7.69 3.32
C SER A 234 -30.86 -8.18 4.60
N VAL A 235 -29.70 -8.82 4.47
CA VAL A 235 -28.82 -9.19 5.58
C VAL A 235 -27.52 -8.46 5.41
N THR A 236 -27.16 -7.61 6.38
CA THR A 236 -25.90 -6.85 6.35
C THR A 236 -24.92 -7.38 7.38
N SER A 237 -23.67 -7.61 6.96
CA SER A 237 -22.57 -8.08 7.80
C SER A 237 -21.34 -7.18 7.67
N LEU A 238 -20.73 -6.88 8.82
CA LEU A 238 -19.46 -6.18 8.87
C LEU A 238 -18.34 -7.09 8.35
N VAL A 239 -17.50 -6.57 7.46
CA VAL A 239 -16.31 -7.27 6.94
C VAL A 239 -15.05 -6.79 7.64
N ASN A 240 -14.74 -5.50 7.55
CA ASN A 240 -13.57 -4.89 8.18
C ASN A 240 -13.93 -3.49 8.72
N LYS A 241 -13.21 -3.03 9.73
CA LYS A 241 -13.31 -1.66 10.23
C LYS A 241 -11.98 -1.16 10.76
N GLY A 242 -11.75 0.13 10.60
CA GLY A 242 -10.62 0.80 11.21
C GLY A 242 -10.74 2.32 11.05
N PRO A 243 -9.64 3.05 11.28
CA PRO A 243 -9.67 4.51 11.35
C PRO A 243 -9.92 5.20 10.00
N LEU A 244 -9.67 4.56 8.87
CA LEU A 244 -9.80 5.17 7.53
C LEU A 244 -10.91 4.57 6.68
N LYS A 245 -11.38 3.36 7.01
CA LYS A 245 -12.37 2.65 6.20
C LYS A 245 -13.24 1.75 7.08
N VAL A 246 -14.51 1.68 6.76
CA VAL A 246 -15.36 0.55 7.14
C VAL A 246 -15.85 -0.16 5.90
N THR A 247 -15.79 -1.49 5.93
CA THR A 247 -16.24 -2.37 4.85
C THR A 247 -17.33 -3.29 5.39
N PHE A 248 -18.48 -3.33 4.72
CA PHE A 248 -19.57 -4.25 5.04
C PHE A 248 -20.24 -4.75 3.77
N GLU A 249 -20.94 -5.87 3.86
CA GLU A 249 -21.65 -6.47 2.74
C GLU A 249 -23.13 -6.64 3.07
N SER A 250 -23.99 -6.43 2.09
CA SER A 250 -25.42 -6.74 2.16
C SER A 250 -25.78 -7.79 1.13
N THR A 251 -26.57 -8.78 1.54
CA THR A 251 -27.19 -9.75 0.65
C THR A 251 -28.71 -9.63 0.68
N TYR A 252 -29.37 -10.00 -0.41
CA TYR A 252 -30.83 -10.10 -0.52
C TYR A 252 -31.19 -11.29 -1.41
N GLY A 253 -32.24 -12.04 -1.06
CA GLY A 253 -32.60 -13.26 -1.80
C GLY A 253 -31.63 -14.43 -1.55
N SER A 254 -31.58 -15.40 -2.46
CA SER A 254 -30.71 -16.58 -2.34
C SER A 254 -30.53 -17.29 -3.70
N GLY A 255 -29.42 -18.00 -3.87
CA GLY A 255 -29.21 -18.83 -5.07
C GLY A 255 -28.96 -18.00 -6.32
N ALA A 256 -29.64 -18.33 -7.42
CA ALA A 256 -29.50 -17.58 -8.68
C ALA A 256 -30.07 -16.15 -8.59
N ASP A 257 -31.07 -15.94 -7.74
CA ASP A 257 -31.73 -14.64 -7.54
C ASP A 257 -31.08 -13.85 -6.38
N GLU A 258 -29.93 -14.30 -5.88
CA GLU A 258 -29.21 -13.58 -4.82
C GLU A 258 -28.60 -12.29 -5.36
N TRP A 259 -28.74 -11.24 -4.55
CA TRP A 259 -28.05 -9.98 -4.69
C TRP A 259 -27.00 -9.89 -3.62
N ARG A 260 -25.82 -9.38 -3.98
CA ARG A 260 -24.75 -9.15 -3.03
C ARG A 260 -24.01 -7.88 -3.40
N ALA A 261 -23.83 -7.00 -2.44
CA ALA A 261 -23.06 -5.78 -2.62
C ALA A 261 -22.10 -5.57 -1.46
N ARG A 262 -20.93 -5.02 -1.78
CA ARG A 262 -19.95 -4.54 -0.81
C ARG A 262 -19.96 -3.04 -0.76
N TRP A 263 -20.00 -2.50 0.44
CA TRP A 263 -19.83 -1.08 0.73
C TRP A 263 -18.50 -0.85 1.42
N GLU A 264 -17.81 0.19 0.98
CA GLU A 264 -16.58 0.71 1.55
C GLU A 264 -16.75 2.21 1.79
N ILE A 265 -16.72 2.62 3.05
CA ILE A 265 -16.91 4.03 3.43
C ILE A 265 -15.58 4.61 3.86
N TYR A 266 -15.12 5.60 3.10
CA TYR A 266 -13.88 6.33 3.27
C TYR A 266 -14.14 7.70 3.91
N PRO A 267 -13.10 8.48 4.29
CA PRO A 267 -13.28 9.76 4.97
C PRO A 267 -14.09 10.79 4.16
N THR A 268 -14.07 10.69 2.83
CA THR A 268 -14.68 11.67 1.93
C THR A 268 -15.78 11.11 1.03
N PHE A 269 -15.92 9.78 0.91
CA PHE A 269 -16.91 9.16 0.01
C PHE A 269 -17.26 7.72 0.40
N ALA A 270 -18.37 7.23 -0.12
CA ALA A 270 -18.76 5.83 -0.10
C ALA A 270 -18.54 5.19 -1.48
N ARG A 271 -18.12 3.93 -1.51
CA ARG A 271 -18.03 3.10 -2.73
C ARG A 271 -18.82 1.82 -2.54
N MET A 272 -19.71 1.54 -3.48
CA MET A 272 -20.38 0.25 -3.66
C MET A 272 -19.65 -0.55 -4.72
N THR A 273 -19.52 -1.85 -4.54
CA THR A 273 -19.25 -2.82 -5.61
C THR A 273 -20.40 -3.83 -5.64
N LEU A 274 -21.11 -3.94 -6.76
CA LEU A 274 -22.15 -4.96 -6.92
C LEU A 274 -21.52 -6.31 -7.25
N LEU A 275 -21.50 -7.24 -6.30
CA LEU A 275 -20.84 -8.54 -6.45
C LEU A 275 -21.74 -9.57 -7.14
N GLN A 276 -23.06 -9.43 -7.02
CA GLN A 276 -24.05 -10.30 -7.65
C GLN A 276 -25.38 -9.56 -7.85
N ALA A 277 -26.04 -9.82 -8.97
CA ALA A 277 -27.38 -9.33 -9.29
C ALA A 277 -28.29 -10.50 -9.71
N GLY A 278 -29.50 -10.54 -9.17
CA GLY A 278 -30.49 -11.57 -9.50
C GLY A 278 -31.21 -11.34 -10.83
N HIS A 279 -31.32 -10.09 -11.27
CA HIS A 279 -31.91 -9.70 -12.55
C HIS A 279 -31.34 -8.34 -13.02
N ASP A 280 -31.88 -7.82 -14.12
CA ASP A 280 -31.53 -6.51 -14.65
C ASP A 280 -31.82 -5.41 -13.60
N TYR A 281 -31.10 -4.29 -13.64
CA TYR A 281 -31.11 -3.34 -12.54
C TYR A 281 -30.79 -1.91 -12.96
N TRP A 282 -30.93 -1.01 -11.99
CA TRP A 282 -30.41 0.36 -12.02
C TRP A 282 -29.70 0.67 -10.70
N PHE A 283 -28.99 1.79 -10.66
CA PHE A 283 -28.52 2.40 -9.42
C PHE A 283 -29.14 3.78 -9.30
N LEU A 284 -29.91 4.04 -8.24
CA LEU A 284 -30.56 5.33 -8.03
C LEU A 284 -30.03 6.10 -6.83
N TYR A 285 -29.91 7.41 -7.02
CA TYR A 285 -29.96 8.41 -5.97
C TYR A 285 -31.32 9.10 -6.00
N GLU A 286 -32.10 8.89 -4.95
CA GLU A 286 -33.34 9.60 -4.71
C GLU A 286 -33.22 10.40 -3.41
N GLY A 287 -33.15 11.74 -3.49
CA GLY A 287 -32.89 12.52 -2.29
C GLY A 287 -33.17 14.01 -2.40
N THR A 288 -32.76 14.73 -1.36
CA THR A 288 -33.00 16.16 -1.15
C THR A 288 -31.68 16.88 -0.94
N PRO A 289 -30.99 17.30 -2.02
CA PRO A 289 -29.79 18.13 -1.90
C PRO A 289 -30.02 19.28 -0.91
N GLY A 290 -29.05 19.53 -0.02
CA GLY A 290 -29.17 20.56 1.01
C GLY A 290 -30.24 20.34 2.09
N GLY A 291 -30.86 19.16 2.16
CA GLY A 291 -31.96 18.87 3.11
C GLY A 291 -33.35 19.12 2.55
N ALA A 292 -33.48 19.87 1.46
CA ALA A 292 -34.74 20.09 0.76
C ALA A 292 -34.49 20.44 -0.70
N LEU A 293 -35.10 19.71 -1.64
CA LEU A 293 -34.98 20.05 -3.06
C LEU A 293 -35.82 21.29 -3.40
N ASP A 294 -35.19 22.43 -3.69
CA ASP A 294 -35.82 23.72 -3.93
C ASP A 294 -35.33 24.47 -5.19
N ALA A 295 -35.92 25.64 -5.46
CA ALA A 295 -35.71 26.40 -6.68
C ALA A 295 -34.28 26.91 -6.91
N ALA A 296 -33.44 26.98 -5.87
CA ALA A 296 -32.03 27.35 -5.98
C ALA A 296 -31.17 26.17 -6.47
N ASP A 297 -31.64 24.94 -6.31
CA ASP A 297 -30.85 23.75 -6.59
C ASP A 297 -30.66 23.49 -8.08
N TYR A 298 -29.49 22.99 -8.40
CA TYR A 298 -29.12 22.65 -9.77
C TYR A 298 -28.29 21.37 -9.83
N TRP A 299 -28.36 20.71 -10.97
CA TRP A 299 -27.50 19.58 -11.30
C TRP A 299 -26.40 20.03 -12.24
N VAL A 300 -25.28 19.32 -12.20
CA VAL A 300 -24.16 19.48 -13.12
C VAL A 300 -23.68 18.08 -13.54
N ARG A 301 -23.38 17.90 -14.82
CA ARG A 301 -22.87 16.65 -15.39
C ARG A 301 -21.36 16.73 -15.61
N SER A 302 -20.74 15.59 -15.92
CA SER A 302 -19.29 15.52 -16.19
C SER A 302 -18.80 16.32 -17.38
N ASP A 303 -19.68 16.71 -18.31
CA ASP A 303 -19.38 17.61 -19.43
C ASP A 303 -19.50 19.10 -19.08
N GLY A 304 -19.80 19.42 -17.82
CA GLY A 304 -19.99 20.79 -17.33
C GLY A 304 -21.35 21.40 -17.67
N ILE A 305 -22.22 20.67 -18.36
CA ILE A 305 -23.59 21.13 -18.59
C ILE A 305 -24.35 21.05 -17.27
N SER A 306 -25.10 22.12 -16.99
CA SER A 306 -25.90 22.25 -15.80
C SER A 306 -27.33 22.68 -16.12
N GLY A 307 -28.22 22.48 -15.15
CA GLY A 307 -29.60 22.91 -15.24
C GLY A 307 -30.29 22.84 -13.88
N THR A 308 -31.51 23.39 -13.80
CA THR A 308 -32.28 23.40 -12.56
C THR A 308 -32.62 21.97 -12.11
N ALA A 309 -32.37 21.66 -10.84
CA ALA A 309 -32.80 20.40 -10.23
C ALA A 309 -34.28 20.47 -9.85
N PHE A 310 -34.72 21.63 -9.38
CA PHE A 310 -36.14 21.87 -9.12
C PHE A 310 -36.90 22.40 -10.34
N SER A 311 -38.22 22.20 -10.33
CA SER A 311 -39.11 22.79 -11.33
C SER A 311 -40.54 22.87 -10.83
N THR A 312 -41.29 23.90 -11.21
CA THR A 312 -42.72 24.02 -10.87
C THR A 312 -43.58 23.29 -11.91
N GLY A 313 -44.23 22.19 -11.53
CA GLY A 313 -45.17 21.45 -12.38
C GLY A 313 -45.14 19.94 -12.11
N ALA A 314 -46.31 19.31 -12.08
CA ALA A 314 -46.42 17.86 -11.96
C ALA A 314 -46.16 17.20 -13.32
N SER A 315 -44.98 16.60 -13.52
CA SER A 315 -44.66 15.91 -14.77
C SER A 315 -43.55 14.88 -14.58
N ARG A 316 -43.77 13.65 -15.06
CA ARG A 316 -42.75 12.59 -15.19
C ARG A 316 -41.95 12.80 -16.48
N VAL A 317 -41.30 13.95 -16.58
CA VAL A 317 -40.48 14.29 -17.76
C VAL A 317 -39.03 14.25 -17.34
N GLU A 318 -38.27 13.41 -18.03
CA GLU A 318 -36.81 13.37 -17.89
C GLU A 318 -36.24 14.73 -18.28
N ARG A 319 -35.42 15.30 -17.39
CA ARG A 319 -34.77 16.60 -17.58
C ARG A 319 -33.59 16.50 -18.52
N TRP A 320 -32.92 15.36 -18.44
CA TRP A 320 -31.93 14.90 -19.40
C TRP A 320 -31.84 13.39 -19.32
N CYS A 321 -31.41 12.79 -20.41
CA CYS A 321 -30.91 11.44 -20.44
C CYS A 321 -29.77 11.37 -21.46
N ARG A 322 -28.93 10.34 -21.38
CA ARG A 322 -27.75 10.20 -22.26
C ARG A 322 -27.45 8.72 -22.54
N ASP A 323 -26.48 8.44 -23.41
CA ASP A 323 -26.10 7.07 -23.84
C ASP A 323 -27.24 6.28 -24.49
N THR A 324 -28.05 7.00 -25.24
CA THR A 324 -29.20 6.45 -25.95
C THR A 324 -28.75 5.78 -27.24
N ASP A 325 -28.40 4.50 -27.19
CA ASP A 325 -28.21 3.75 -28.43
C ASP A 325 -29.55 3.65 -29.19
N ASN A 326 -29.47 3.84 -30.50
CA ASN A 326 -30.56 4.23 -31.42
C ASN A 326 -31.72 3.22 -31.55
N ALA A 327 -32.70 3.15 -30.63
CA ALA A 327 -33.87 2.28 -30.88
C ALA A 327 -35.16 2.49 -30.04
N VAL A 328 -35.42 3.60 -29.35
CA VAL A 328 -36.70 3.76 -28.64
C VAL A 328 -37.37 5.10 -28.99
N ASN A 329 -38.69 5.09 -29.15
CA ASN A 329 -39.50 6.25 -29.48
C ASN A 329 -39.56 7.17 -28.23
N TRP A 330 -38.52 8.00 -28.05
CA TRP A 330 -38.27 8.73 -26.81
C TRP A 330 -39.12 9.99 -26.66
N GLN A 331 -39.37 10.42 -25.41
CA GLN A 331 -39.82 11.77 -25.11
C GLN A 331 -38.84 12.81 -25.70
N THR A 332 -39.33 13.99 -26.06
CA THR A 332 -38.60 15.05 -26.80
C THR A 332 -37.23 15.42 -26.21
N VAL A 333 -37.03 15.27 -24.90
CA VAL A 333 -35.78 15.63 -24.20
C VAL A 333 -34.63 14.66 -24.55
N CYS A 334 -34.91 13.36 -24.65
CA CYS A 334 -33.92 12.32 -24.90
C CYS A 334 -33.48 12.22 -26.37
N ASN A 335 -34.33 12.63 -27.31
CA ASN A 335 -34.02 12.61 -28.75
C ASN A 335 -32.94 13.64 -29.15
N ASN A 336 -32.61 14.62 -28.29
CA ASN A 336 -31.75 15.77 -28.64
C ASN A 336 -30.47 15.87 -27.80
N GLN A 337 -30.16 14.89 -26.94
CA GLN A 337 -29.00 14.92 -26.04
C GLN A 337 -28.01 13.76 -26.24
N GLY A 338 -28.08 13.07 -27.39
CA GLY A 338 -27.23 11.93 -27.71
C GLY A 338 -25.73 12.24 -27.74
N GLY A 339 -24.94 11.28 -27.26
CA GLY A 339 -23.47 11.25 -27.25
C GLY A 339 -22.93 10.53 -26.02
N ALA A 340 -21.89 9.71 -26.17
CA ALA A 340 -21.28 8.97 -25.05
C ALA A 340 -20.71 9.91 -23.97
N TRP A 341 -20.76 9.54 -22.68
CA TRP A 341 -19.97 10.23 -21.65
C TRP A 341 -18.50 9.86 -21.78
N ALA A 342 -17.62 10.84 -21.53
CA ALA A 342 -16.21 10.53 -21.27
C ALA A 342 -16.02 10.00 -19.83
N GLU A 343 -16.95 10.30 -18.93
CA GLU A 343 -16.95 9.92 -17.50
C GLU A 343 -18.39 9.90 -16.98
N GLU A 344 -18.80 8.89 -16.23
CA GLU A 344 -20.19 8.75 -15.76
C GLU A 344 -20.38 9.27 -14.33
N TRP A 345 -20.61 10.57 -14.20
CA TRP A 345 -20.91 11.18 -12.90
C TRP A 345 -21.71 12.48 -13.04
N ALA A 346 -22.57 12.72 -12.06
CA ALA A 346 -23.29 13.98 -11.90
C ALA A 346 -23.22 14.43 -10.44
N TYR A 347 -23.39 15.73 -10.20
CA TYR A 347 -23.56 16.26 -8.85
C TYR A 347 -24.74 17.22 -8.78
N PHE A 348 -25.38 17.25 -7.61
CA PHE A 348 -26.52 18.08 -7.28
C PHE A 348 -26.10 19.07 -6.21
N VAL A 349 -26.39 20.34 -6.43
CA VAL A 349 -25.91 21.45 -5.62
C VAL A 349 -27.07 22.15 -4.95
N ASP A 350 -26.91 22.44 -3.66
CA ASP A 350 -27.61 23.53 -2.99
C ASP A 350 -26.59 24.67 -2.73
N PRO A 351 -26.73 25.82 -3.41
CA PRO A 351 -25.80 26.94 -3.25
C PRO A 351 -25.97 27.70 -1.92
N ASN A 352 -27.04 27.45 -1.16
CA ASN A 352 -27.35 28.13 0.09
C ASN A 352 -26.88 27.37 1.34
N VAL A 353 -26.45 26.12 1.19
CA VAL A 353 -25.93 25.27 2.26
C VAL A 353 -24.41 25.29 2.27
N GLY A 354 -23.82 25.33 3.48
CA GLY A 354 -22.38 25.48 3.65
C GLY A 354 -21.87 26.89 3.36
N ALA A 355 -20.57 27.13 3.56
CA ALA A 355 -19.98 28.46 3.44
C ALA A 355 -19.91 28.99 1.99
N SER A 356 -19.82 28.08 1.01
CA SER A 356 -19.61 28.39 -0.41
C SER A 356 -20.60 27.67 -1.33
N GLY A 357 -21.70 27.15 -0.78
CA GLY A 357 -22.53 26.14 -1.44
C GLY A 357 -21.94 24.74 -1.26
N ARG A 358 -22.80 23.72 -1.30
CA ARG A 358 -22.40 22.32 -1.14
C ARG A 358 -23.09 21.46 -2.20
N GLY A 359 -22.51 20.32 -2.52
CA GLY A 359 -23.14 19.35 -3.42
C GLY A 359 -23.03 17.91 -2.94
N ILE A 360 -23.84 17.04 -3.53
CA ILE A 360 -23.67 15.58 -3.47
C ILE A 360 -23.38 15.09 -4.88
N TYR A 361 -22.31 14.31 -5.04
CA TYR A 361 -22.02 13.66 -6.31
C TYR A 361 -22.42 12.20 -6.28
N VAL A 362 -22.72 11.65 -7.45
CA VAL A 362 -22.91 10.23 -7.68
C VAL A 362 -22.17 9.86 -8.96
N ALA A 363 -21.40 8.78 -8.92
CA ALA A 363 -20.51 8.37 -10.00
C ALA A 363 -20.57 6.86 -10.22
N HIS A 364 -20.60 6.45 -11.48
CA HIS A 364 -20.33 5.10 -11.93
C HIS A 364 -18.90 5.04 -12.48
N HIS A 365 -18.16 4.00 -12.12
CA HIS A 365 -16.71 3.95 -12.37
C HIS A 365 -16.39 3.44 -13.78
N ASP A 366 -17.30 2.68 -14.39
CA ASP A 366 -17.17 2.26 -15.78
C ASP A 366 -17.74 3.34 -16.69
N ASN A 367 -17.10 3.53 -17.84
CA ASN A 367 -17.73 4.22 -18.96
C ASN A 367 -18.38 3.16 -19.83
N ASP A 368 -19.70 3.21 -19.97
CA ASP A 368 -20.46 2.35 -20.85
C ASP A 368 -21.38 3.15 -21.78
N SER A 369 -22.39 2.50 -22.33
CA SER A 369 -23.36 3.09 -23.25
C SER A 369 -24.78 2.79 -22.81
N VAL A 370 -24.96 2.53 -21.52
CA VAL A 370 -26.25 2.26 -20.90
C VAL A 370 -26.85 3.60 -20.47
N VAL A 371 -28.16 3.76 -20.69
CA VAL A 371 -28.82 5.05 -20.47
C VAL A 371 -28.78 5.48 -19.00
N ASP A 372 -28.38 6.73 -18.80
CA ASP A 372 -28.52 7.43 -17.53
C ASP A 372 -29.54 8.54 -17.66
N SER A 373 -30.32 8.78 -16.60
CA SER A 373 -31.34 9.83 -16.63
C SER A 373 -31.54 10.51 -15.29
N TYR A 374 -31.97 11.77 -15.37
CA TYR A 374 -32.41 12.53 -14.23
C TYR A 374 -33.79 13.12 -14.46
N ARG A 375 -34.66 12.94 -13.46
CA ARG A 375 -35.88 13.72 -13.29
C ARG A 375 -36.08 14.11 -11.83
N ARG A 376 -37.02 15.03 -11.63
CA ARG A 376 -37.61 15.29 -10.31
C ARG A 376 -38.77 14.31 -10.09
N HIS A 377 -39.07 14.01 -8.83
CA HIS A 377 -40.35 13.41 -8.46
C HIS A 377 -41.55 14.22 -8.98
N SER A 378 -42.62 13.53 -9.38
CA SER A 378 -43.74 14.15 -10.08
C SER A 378 -44.70 14.93 -9.17
N ASP A 379 -44.73 14.63 -7.87
CA ASP A 379 -45.55 15.40 -6.94
C ASP A 379 -44.81 16.68 -6.54
N PRO A 380 -45.37 17.87 -6.82
CA PRO A 380 -44.72 19.13 -6.51
C PRO A 380 -44.60 19.41 -5.00
N ASN A 381 -45.38 18.75 -4.14
CA ASN A 381 -45.34 18.91 -2.69
C ASN A 381 -44.22 18.10 -2.04
N TRP A 382 -43.69 17.10 -2.75
CA TRP A 382 -42.61 16.23 -2.28
C TRP A 382 -41.48 16.19 -3.31
N PRO A 383 -40.78 17.32 -3.53
CA PRO A 383 -39.63 17.35 -4.41
C PRO A 383 -38.54 16.39 -3.91
N MET A 384 -38.05 15.53 -4.80
CA MET A 384 -36.77 14.84 -4.64
C MET A 384 -36.12 14.66 -6.00
N THR A 385 -34.81 14.48 -6.00
CA THR A 385 -34.06 14.01 -7.15
C THR A 385 -34.46 12.57 -7.44
N ILE A 386 -34.43 12.17 -8.71
CA ILE A 386 -34.46 10.78 -9.15
C ILE A 386 -33.39 10.70 -10.24
N PHE A 387 -32.17 10.43 -9.82
CA PHE A 387 -31.04 10.24 -10.72
C PHE A 387 -30.69 8.75 -10.77
N GLY A 388 -30.60 8.20 -11.98
CA GLY A 388 -30.31 6.79 -12.16
C GLY A 388 -29.24 6.51 -13.20
N PHE A 389 -28.29 5.66 -12.81
CA PHE A 389 -27.46 4.94 -13.76
C PHE A 389 -28.21 3.71 -14.27
N GLY A 390 -28.19 3.47 -15.58
CA GLY A 390 -28.91 2.35 -16.18
C GLY A 390 -30.43 2.46 -16.06
N ARG A 391 -30.97 3.67 -16.05
CA ARG A 391 -32.41 3.96 -15.92
C ARG A 391 -32.87 4.92 -17.00
N LEU A 392 -34.02 4.61 -17.60
CA LEU A 392 -34.86 5.58 -18.30
C LEU A 392 -36.33 5.31 -17.97
N ASP A 393 -37.08 6.34 -17.57
CA ASP A 393 -38.42 6.18 -17.02
C ASP A 393 -38.43 5.12 -15.90
N ASP A 394 -39.33 4.15 -15.91
CA ASP A 394 -39.38 3.10 -14.89
C ASP A 394 -38.83 1.77 -15.44
N SER A 395 -37.83 1.82 -16.34
CA SER A 395 -37.16 0.64 -16.92
C SER A 395 -35.68 0.54 -16.53
N GLU A 396 -35.26 -0.69 -16.22
CA GLU A 396 -33.88 -1.10 -15.88
C GLU A 396 -33.09 -1.45 -17.15
N TYR A 397 -31.83 -1.02 -17.21
CA TYR A 397 -30.99 -1.22 -18.40
C TYR A 397 -29.63 -1.85 -18.11
N PHE A 398 -29.18 -1.95 -16.85
CA PHE A 398 -28.02 -2.79 -16.56
C PHE A 398 -28.45 -4.26 -16.57
N PRO A 399 -27.78 -5.13 -17.35
CA PRO A 399 -28.14 -6.54 -17.36
C PRO A 399 -27.70 -7.21 -16.06
N ALA A 400 -28.37 -8.29 -15.64
CA ALA A 400 -27.99 -9.11 -14.49
C ALA A 400 -26.51 -9.60 -14.54
N SER A 401 -25.97 -9.78 -15.75
CA SER A 401 -24.57 -10.17 -15.96
C SER A 401 -23.56 -9.04 -15.71
N GLY A 402 -24.01 -7.79 -15.64
CA GLY A 402 -23.19 -6.61 -15.40
C GLY A 402 -22.80 -6.47 -13.94
N VAL A 403 -22.14 -7.48 -13.37
CA VAL A 403 -21.63 -7.45 -11.98
C VAL A 403 -20.22 -6.83 -11.92
N ASN A 404 -19.72 -6.59 -10.72
CA ASN A 404 -18.51 -5.85 -10.38
C ASN A 404 -18.52 -4.36 -10.73
N LYS A 405 -19.66 -3.81 -11.17
CA LYS A 405 -19.84 -2.36 -11.33
C LYS A 405 -19.60 -1.66 -9.99
N GLN A 406 -18.89 -0.53 -10.05
CA GLN A 406 -18.60 0.30 -8.89
C GLN A 406 -19.32 1.63 -8.97
N PHE A 407 -19.96 2.01 -7.87
CA PHE A 407 -20.67 3.28 -7.74
C PHE A 407 -20.13 4.03 -6.53
N SER A 408 -19.96 5.34 -6.63
CA SER A 408 -19.53 6.17 -5.51
C SER A 408 -20.40 7.39 -5.34
N PHE A 409 -20.56 7.81 -4.09
CA PHE A 409 -21.19 9.09 -3.76
C PHE A 409 -20.53 9.71 -2.53
N GLY A 410 -20.68 11.02 -2.41
CA GLY A 410 -20.14 11.79 -1.29
C GLY A 410 -20.50 13.27 -1.42
N LEU A 411 -20.27 14.03 -0.35
CA LEU A 411 -20.49 15.47 -0.38
C LEU A 411 -19.27 16.21 -0.97
N LEU A 412 -19.52 17.38 -1.53
CA LEU A 412 -18.56 18.30 -2.12
C LEU A 412 -18.70 19.64 -1.41
N ASP A 413 -17.61 20.14 -0.81
CA ASP A 413 -17.60 21.45 -0.15
C ASP A 413 -17.36 22.62 -1.12
N ASP A 414 -17.02 22.31 -2.38
CA ASP A 414 -16.90 23.28 -3.47
C ASP A 414 -17.84 22.87 -4.62
N ILE A 415 -18.58 23.86 -5.13
CA ILE A 415 -19.60 23.66 -6.16
C ILE A 415 -19.13 24.09 -7.56
N ASP A 416 -17.96 24.74 -7.65
CA ASP A 416 -17.32 25.04 -8.92
C ASP A 416 -16.98 23.74 -9.65
N PHE A 417 -17.21 23.72 -10.97
CA PHE A 417 -17.05 22.52 -11.78
C PHE A 417 -15.62 21.99 -11.77
N ALA A 418 -14.60 22.85 -11.83
CA ALA A 418 -13.21 22.39 -11.91
C ALA A 418 -12.81 21.68 -10.61
N ASP A 419 -13.21 22.27 -9.50
CA ASP A 419 -12.99 21.77 -8.15
C ASP A 419 -13.78 20.48 -7.89
N ALA A 420 -15.09 20.46 -8.17
CA ALA A 420 -15.92 19.27 -8.07
C ALA A 420 -15.37 18.11 -8.92
N ALA A 421 -15.07 18.37 -10.20
CA ALA A 421 -14.54 17.35 -11.11
C ALA A 421 -13.19 16.79 -10.64
N LEU A 422 -12.33 17.63 -10.04
CA LEU A 422 -11.06 17.20 -9.47
C LEU A 422 -11.29 16.20 -8.32
N ARG A 423 -12.20 16.49 -7.38
CA ARG A 423 -12.49 15.61 -6.24
C ARG A 423 -13.17 14.32 -6.67
N ILE A 424 -14.15 14.40 -7.58
CA ILE A 424 -14.83 13.21 -8.12
C ILE A 424 -13.83 12.29 -8.83
N ARG A 425 -13.00 12.83 -9.73
CA ARG A 425 -11.95 12.04 -10.42
C ARG A 425 -10.93 11.46 -9.45
N SER A 426 -10.54 12.20 -8.41
CA SER A 426 -9.64 11.69 -7.37
C SER A 426 -10.18 10.39 -6.75
N ASN A 427 -11.48 10.34 -6.45
CA ASN A 427 -12.15 9.21 -5.79
C ASN A 427 -12.52 8.06 -6.75
N VAL A 428 -12.83 8.37 -8.00
CA VAL A 428 -13.38 7.41 -8.98
C VAL A 428 -12.30 6.81 -9.89
N ARG A 429 -11.29 7.58 -10.31
CA ARG A 429 -10.27 7.07 -11.22
C ARG A 429 -9.26 6.18 -10.48
N ASP A 430 -8.75 5.17 -11.17
CA ASP A 430 -7.75 4.27 -10.61
C ASP A 430 -6.40 4.96 -10.40
N VAL A 431 -5.71 4.58 -9.33
CA VAL A 431 -4.28 4.85 -9.13
C VAL A 431 -3.49 3.63 -9.55
N VAL A 432 -2.22 3.82 -9.91
CA VAL A 432 -1.33 2.68 -10.19
C VAL A 432 -0.47 2.44 -8.95
N VAL A 433 -0.62 1.26 -8.36
CA VAL A 433 0.13 0.84 -7.18
C VAL A 433 1.16 -0.20 -7.57
N THR A 434 2.41 0.00 -7.17
CA THR A 434 3.48 -0.99 -7.31
C THR A 434 4.08 -1.28 -5.95
N VAL A 435 4.17 -2.57 -5.61
CA VAL A 435 4.85 -3.05 -4.40
C VAL A 435 6.23 -3.55 -4.83
N GLY A 436 7.27 -3.06 -4.17
CA GLY A 436 8.65 -3.47 -4.39
C GLY A 436 8.99 -4.81 -3.74
N SER A 437 10.27 -5.16 -3.75
CA SER A 437 10.77 -6.31 -3.00
C SER A 437 10.84 -6.00 -1.50
N ALA A 438 10.66 -7.02 -0.67
CA ALA A 438 10.92 -6.90 0.75
C ALA A 438 12.42 -6.72 1.02
N GLU A 439 12.73 -5.92 2.04
CA GLU A 439 14.09 -5.60 2.47
C GLU A 439 14.24 -5.90 3.96
N THR A 440 15.40 -6.44 4.36
CA THR A 440 15.76 -6.63 5.77
C THR A 440 16.74 -5.55 6.19
N SER A 441 16.56 -5.03 7.40
CA SER A 441 17.49 -4.11 8.04
C SER A 441 18.80 -4.85 8.23
N VAL A 442 19.87 -4.24 7.75
CA VAL A 442 21.23 -4.75 7.94
C VAL A 442 21.93 -3.86 8.96
N PRO A 443 22.64 -4.43 9.95
CA PRO A 443 23.39 -3.64 10.91
C PRO A 443 24.29 -2.63 10.20
N THR A 444 24.26 -1.37 10.61
CA THR A 444 25.06 -0.31 9.95
C THR A 444 26.52 -0.30 10.38
N ALA A 445 26.89 -1.11 11.37
CA ALA A 445 28.25 -1.18 11.91
C ALA A 445 28.63 -2.60 12.29
N ILE A 446 29.92 -2.89 12.17
CA ILE A 446 30.53 -4.14 12.65
C ILE A 446 30.71 -4.04 14.17
N VAL A 447 30.14 -4.98 14.91
CA VAL A 447 30.29 -5.11 16.36
C VAL A 447 31.55 -5.92 16.67
N SER A 448 32.38 -5.39 17.56
CA SER A 448 33.60 -6.05 18.03
C SER A 448 33.27 -7.20 18.99
N ASP A 449 33.88 -8.35 18.77
CA ASP A 449 33.80 -9.52 19.65
C ASP A 449 35.20 -9.91 20.14
N ARG A 450 35.29 -10.27 21.43
CA ARG A 450 36.52 -10.76 22.07
C ARG A 450 36.66 -12.28 22.00
N PHE A 451 35.63 -13.00 21.56
CA PHE A 451 35.57 -14.46 21.53
C PHE A 451 35.92 -15.11 22.88
N ASN A 452 35.54 -14.47 23.99
CA ASN A 452 35.83 -14.89 25.36
C ASN A 452 34.71 -15.78 25.97
N SER A 453 33.84 -16.33 25.13
CA SER A 453 32.79 -17.27 25.50
C SER A 453 33.11 -18.68 24.98
N CYS A 454 32.54 -19.69 25.63
CA CYS A 454 32.62 -21.09 25.18
C CYS A 454 31.56 -21.43 24.11
N THR A 455 30.67 -20.49 23.78
CA THR A 455 29.66 -20.62 22.72
C THR A 455 29.77 -19.44 21.77
N LEU A 456 29.45 -19.67 20.49
CA LEU A 456 29.40 -18.59 19.51
C LEU A 456 28.19 -17.71 19.81
N ASP A 457 28.35 -16.40 19.73
CA ASP A 457 27.22 -15.48 19.70
C ASP A 457 26.56 -15.55 18.31
N THR A 458 25.52 -16.38 18.21
CA THR A 458 24.82 -16.62 16.93
C THR A 458 23.88 -15.46 16.54
N ASP A 459 23.66 -14.50 17.43
CA ASP A 459 22.96 -13.26 17.07
C ASP A 459 23.89 -12.31 16.31
N LEU A 460 25.21 -12.52 16.39
CA LEU A 460 26.23 -11.72 15.73
C LEU A 460 26.98 -12.44 14.59
N TRP A 461 27.33 -13.71 14.79
CA TRP A 461 28.21 -14.45 13.90
C TRP A 461 27.55 -15.66 13.27
N LEU A 462 27.78 -15.82 11.96
CA LEU A 462 27.42 -17.00 11.20
C LEU A 462 28.68 -17.76 10.77
N PHE A 463 28.76 -19.05 11.11
CA PHE A 463 29.78 -19.94 10.55
C PHE A 463 29.27 -20.57 9.26
N VAL A 464 29.97 -20.31 8.16
CA VAL A 464 29.64 -20.84 6.83
C VAL A 464 30.75 -21.78 6.39
N ASP A 465 30.42 -23.03 6.09
CA ASP A 465 31.32 -23.99 5.47
C ASP A 465 30.77 -24.46 4.12
N PRO A 466 31.29 -23.94 2.99
CA PRO A 466 30.90 -24.38 1.65
C PRO A 466 31.14 -25.87 1.39
N GLN A 467 31.95 -26.55 2.22
CA GLN A 467 32.24 -27.99 2.10
C GLN A 467 31.52 -28.85 3.14
N SER A 468 30.56 -28.26 3.85
CA SER A 468 29.65 -28.93 4.77
C SER A 468 29.12 -30.25 4.17
N GLY A 469 29.24 -31.33 4.94
CA GLY A 469 28.77 -32.67 4.52
C GLY A 469 29.70 -33.43 3.57
N THR A 470 30.87 -32.88 3.20
CA THR A 470 31.88 -33.57 2.38
C THR A 470 33.09 -34.03 3.20
N ALA A 471 34.03 -34.75 2.57
CA ALA A 471 35.30 -35.11 3.21
C ALA A 471 36.20 -33.90 3.52
N GLY A 472 35.93 -32.73 2.94
CA GLY A 472 36.62 -31.47 3.21
C GLY A 472 35.90 -30.58 4.23
N ALA A 473 34.89 -31.08 4.95
CA ALA A 473 34.16 -30.28 5.92
C ALA A 473 35.10 -29.71 7.01
N SER A 474 34.99 -28.41 7.25
CA SER A 474 35.72 -27.69 8.28
C SER A 474 34.93 -27.69 9.60
N SER A 475 35.58 -27.33 10.71
CA SER A 475 34.88 -27.17 11.99
C SER A 475 35.25 -25.87 12.71
N LEU A 476 34.29 -25.33 13.44
CA LEU A 476 34.47 -24.18 14.33
C LEU A 476 34.43 -24.64 15.78
N ARG A 477 35.39 -24.18 16.59
CA ARG A 477 35.45 -24.41 18.02
C ARG A 477 35.68 -23.10 18.76
N MET A 478 34.84 -22.84 19.76
CA MET A 478 35.07 -21.75 20.72
C MET A 478 35.90 -22.25 21.90
N THR A 479 37.03 -21.59 22.16
CA THR A 479 37.97 -22.01 23.23
C THR A 479 37.73 -21.30 24.56
N GLY A 480 36.82 -20.31 24.60
CA GLY A 480 36.70 -19.37 25.71
C GLY A 480 37.69 -18.19 25.65
N SER A 481 38.57 -18.16 24.65
CA SER A 481 39.51 -17.05 24.40
C SER A 481 39.77 -16.75 22.92
N ALA A 482 39.23 -17.58 22.02
CA ALA A 482 39.35 -17.45 20.58
C ALA A 482 38.28 -18.30 19.88
N ALA A 483 37.93 -17.91 18.66
CA ALA A 483 37.29 -18.77 17.67
C ALA A 483 38.37 -19.50 16.85
N GLU A 484 38.32 -20.84 16.84
CA GLU A 484 39.28 -21.68 16.11
C GLU A 484 38.57 -22.38 14.94
N ILE A 485 39.00 -22.08 13.71
CA ILE A 485 38.51 -22.76 12.50
C ILE A 485 39.55 -23.80 12.10
N SER A 486 39.16 -25.07 12.11
CA SER A 486 39.97 -26.19 11.65
C SER A 486 39.61 -26.57 10.23
N VAL A 487 40.58 -26.48 9.32
CA VAL A 487 40.44 -26.79 7.88
C VAL A 487 41.21 -28.07 7.56
N PRO A 488 40.56 -29.14 7.05
CA PRO A 488 41.22 -30.40 6.76
C PRO A 488 42.11 -30.32 5.51
N ALA A 489 43.14 -31.17 5.45
CA ALA A 489 43.93 -31.37 4.24
C ALA A 489 43.19 -32.30 3.25
N GLY A 490 43.51 -32.19 1.96
CA GLY A 490 43.04 -33.10 0.91
C GLY A 490 41.99 -32.51 -0.04
N THR A 491 41.18 -31.56 0.44
CA THR A 491 40.24 -30.78 -0.41
C THR A 491 40.68 -29.32 -0.48
N ALA A 492 40.49 -28.68 -1.63
CA ALA A 492 40.89 -27.30 -1.85
C ALA A 492 39.88 -26.31 -1.24
N HIS A 493 40.35 -25.44 -0.36
CA HIS A 493 39.59 -24.32 0.21
C HIS A 493 40.12 -23.00 -0.36
N GLY A 494 39.42 -22.45 -1.34
CA GLY A 494 39.86 -21.30 -2.13
C GLY A 494 39.17 -20.00 -1.73
N ILE A 495 39.97 -18.92 -1.66
CA ILE A 495 39.49 -17.54 -1.45
C ILE A 495 39.80 -16.66 -2.68
N GLN A 496 40.88 -16.90 -3.40
CA GLN A 496 41.47 -15.87 -4.28
C GLN A 496 40.88 -15.82 -5.71
N SER A 497 40.14 -16.84 -6.11
CA SER A 497 39.48 -16.94 -7.43
C SER A 497 38.41 -18.02 -7.42
N GLY A 498 37.52 -18.01 -8.41
CA GLY A 498 36.37 -18.92 -8.51
C GLY A 498 35.34 -18.69 -7.40
N PRO A 499 34.35 -19.60 -7.27
CA PRO A 499 33.40 -19.56 -6.16
C PRO A 499 34.13 -19.75 -4.81
N MET A 500 33.71 -19.00 -3.80
CA MET A 500 34.24 -19.09 -2.44
C MET A 500 34.05 -20.51 -1.88
N SER A 501 35.14 -21.21 -1.56
CA SER A 501 35.10 -22.58 -1.00
C SER A 501 35.82 -22.75 0.34
N ALA A 502 36.32 -21.65 0.92
CA ALA A 502 36.89 -21.62 2.26
C ALA A 502 35.82 -21.39 3.35
N PRO A 503 36.00 -21.96 4.56
CA PRO A 503 35.12 -21.71 5.68
C PRO A 503 35.26 -20.26 6.17
N GLN A 504 34.16 -19.69 6.63
CA GLN A 504 34.05 -18.28 7.01
C GLN A 504 33.33 -18.14 8.35
N LEU A 505 33.73 -17.14 9.13
CA LEU A 505 32.97 -16.64 10.27
C LEU A 505 32.57 -15.20 9.93
N ILE A 506 31.27 -14.98 9.65
CA ILE A 506 30.76 -13.79 8.99
C ILE A 506 29.85 -13.00 9.93
N GLN A 507 29.96 -11.69 9.89
CA GLN A 507 28.99 -10.75 10.44
C GLN A 507 28.37 -9.96 9.28
N THR A 508 27.03 -9.93 9.21
CA THR A 508 26.32 -9.15 8.18
C THR A 508 26.37 -7.67 8.54
N VAL A 509 26.75 -6.84 7.57
CA VAL A 509 26.76 -5.38 7.69
C VAL A 509 26.16 -4.76 6.44
N GLY A 510 25.50 -3.62 6.59
CA GLY A 510 24.97 -2.85 5.48
C GLY A 510 26.05 -2.27 4.58
N ASN A 511 25.64 -1.83 3.38
CA ASN A 511 26.52 -1.14 2.46
C ASN A 511 26.87 0.24 3.02
N GLY A 512 28.10 0.40 3.51
CA GLY A 512 28.59 1.62 4.10
C GLY A 512 30.08 1.53 4.43
N ASP A 513 30.64 2.62 4.93
CA ASP A 513 32.03 2.65 5.37
C ASP A 513 32.19 1.83 6.65
N PHE A 514 33.18 0.93 6.67
CA PHE A 514 33.50 0.13 7.85
C PHE A 514 35.00 0.00 8.06
N SER A 515 35.38 -0.39 9.28
CA SER A 515 36.75 -0.77 9.64
C SER A 515 36.73 -2.10 10.36
N VAL A 516 37.70 -2.96 10.06
CA VAL A 516 37.85 -4.27 10.71
C VAL A 516 39.30 -4.43 11.15
N ASP A 517 39.46 -4.69 12.45
CA ASP A 517 40.72 -5.11 13.04
C ASP A 517 40.56 -6.52 13.60
N VAL A 518 41.48 -7.42 13.24
CA VAL A 518 41.49 -8.80 13.72
C VAL A 518 42.88 -9.17 14.23
N HIS A 519 42.93 -9.91 15.34
CA HIS A 519 44.17 -10.48 15.86
C HIS A 519 44.18 -11.98 15.60
N PHE A 520 45.06 -12.44 14.71
CA PHE A 520 45.29 -13.86 14.47
C PHE A 520 46.34 -14.40 15.43
N THR A 521 46.01 -15.47 16.15
CA THR A 521 46.91 -16.15 17.09
C THR A 521 47.83 -17.17 16.41
N SER A 522 47.62 -17.45 15.12
CA SER A 522 48.47 -18.31 14.30
C SER A 522 48.66 -17.73 12.89
N LEU A 523 49.73 -18.15 12.22
CA LEU A 523 50.02 -17.79 10.83
C LEU A 523 50.24 -19.06 9.99
N PRO A 524 49.96 -19.03 8.67
CA PRO A 524 50.21 -20.12 7.76
C PRO A 524 51.66 -20.67 7.83
N GLN A 525 51.81 -21.97 8.10
CA GLN A 525 53.11 -22.63 8.31
C GLN A 525 53.57 -23.46 7.10
N GLN A 526 52.64 -23.94 6.28
CA GLN A 526 52.92 -24.81 5.14
C GLN A 526 52.42 -24.20 3.83
N ALA A 527 53.09 -24.53 2.73
CA ALA A 527 52.70 -24.08 1.40
C ALA A 527 51.23 -24.42 1.09
N GLY A 528 50.50 -23.45 0.52
CA GLY A 528 49.08 -23.58 0.20
C GLY A 528 48.12 -23.21 1.34
N GLN A 529 48.62 -23.01 2.56
CA GLN A 529 47.80 -22.49 3.66
C GLN A 529 47.55 -20.99 3.50
N MET A 530 46.32 -20.58 3.79
CA MET A 530 45.93 -19.16 3.83
C MET A 530 44.93 -18.90 4.96
N LEU A 531 44.94 -17.67 5.48
CA LEU A 531 43.93 -17.15 6.39
C LEU A 531 43.87 -15.62 6.27
N GLY A 532 42.74 -15.00 6.61
CA GLY A 532 42.64 -13.54 6.60
C GLY A 532 41.23 -13.02 6.75
N ILE A 533 41.04 -11.77 6.30
CA ILE A 533 39.77 -11.05 6.30
C ILE A 533 39.19 -11.09 4.90
N VAL A 534 37.87 -11.17 4.82
CA VAL A 534 37.11 -11.07 3.57
C VAL A 534 35.85 -10.25 3.78
N ALA A 535 35.54 -9.38 2.82
CA ALA A 535 34.23 -8.78 2.62
C ALA A 535 33.55 -9.51 1.45
N VAL A 536 32.44 -10.19 1.74
CA VAL A 536 31.73 -11.07 0.80
C VAL A 536 30.37 -10.45 0.48
N GLN A 537 30.07 -10.30 -0.81
CA GLN A 537 28.71 -9.99 -1.27
C GLN A 537 27.96 -11.29 -1.58
N ASP A 538 28.61 -12.19 -2.33
CA ASP A 538 28.14 -13.54 -2.60
C ASP A 538 29.33 -14.49 -2.88
N ALA A 539 29.05 -15.69 -3.39
CA ALA A 539 30.09 -16.69 -3.65
C ALA A 539 31.13 -16.25 -4.70
N ASP A 540 30.77 -15.34 -5.60
CA ASP A 540 31.57 -14.93 -6.76
C ASP A 540 32.13 -13.50 -6.64
N ASP A 541 31.55 -12.65 -5.79
CA ASP A 541 31.94 -11.25 -5.59
C ASP A 541 32.48 -10.98 -4.17
N ARG A 542 33.75 -10.55 -4.07
CA ARG A 542 34.45 -10.33 -2.79
C ARG A 542 35.73 -9.51 -2.87
N ILE A 543 36.10 -8.90 -1.75
CA ILE A 543 37.43 -8.32 -1.49
C ILE A 543 38.08 -9.07 -0.34
N TYR A 544 39.37 -9.35 -0.42
CA TYR A 544 40.09 -10.10 0.61
C TYR A 544 41.46 -9.50 0.93
N VAL A 545 41.93 -9.74 2.17
CA VAL A 545 43.31 -9.53 2.62
C VAL A 545 43.73 -10.76 3.41
N ASN A 546 44.68 -11.53 2.88
CA ASN A 546 45.06 -12.82 3.43
C ASN A 546 46.57 -12.96 3.62
N TYR A 547 46.97 -13.63 4.69
CA TYR A 547 48.27 -14.26 4.79
C TYR A 547 48.26 -15.54 3.97
N VAL A 548 49.27 -15.74 3.12
CA VAL A 548 49.42 -16.92 2.27
C VAL A 548 50.83 -17.46 2.38
N ARG A 549 50.98 -18.76 2.58
CA ARG A 549 52.30 -19.39 2.61
C ARG A 549 52.59 -20.08 1.29
N ASN A 550 53.71 -19.72 0.65
CA ASN A 550 54.29 -20.49 -0.45
C ASN A 550 55.35 -21.47 0.09
N GLU A 551 56.11 -22.13 -0.79
CA GLU A 551 57.15 -23.11 -0.39
C GLU A 551 58.24 -22.54 0.53
N THR A 552 58.49 -21.24 0.51
CA THR A 552 59.63 -20.60 1.18
C THR A 552 59.28 -19.38 2.02
N GLU A 553 58.25 -18.61 1.63
CA GLU A 553 57.92 -17.30 2.17
C GLU A 553 56.44 -17.19 2.58
N LEU A 554 56.19 -16.36 3.61
CA LEU A 554 54.86 -15.90 3.97
C LEU A 554 54.57 -14.60 3.22
N HIS A 555 53.36 -14.46 2.68
CA HIS A 555 52.94 -13.31 1.89
C HIS A 555 51.70 -12.65 2.50
N LEU A 556 51.59 -11.33 2.35
CA LEU A 556 50.33 -10.60 2.47
C LEU A 556 49.77 -10.39 1.07
N VAL A 557 48.59 -10.94 0.82
CA VAL A 557 47.91 -10.85 -0.47
C VAL A 557 46.57 -10.16 -0.29
N ALA A 558 46.34 -9.09 -1.04
CA ALA A 558 45.02 -8.46 -1.13
C ALA A 558 44.49 -8.59 -2.56
N GLY A 559 43.19 -8.78 -2.72
CA GLY A 559 42.60 -8.89 -4.04
C GLY A 559 41.10 -8.61 -4.07
N HIS A 560 40.62 -8.41 -5.29
CA HIS A 560 39.23 -8.14 -5.62
C HIS A 560 38.77 -9.14 -6.68
N VAL A 561 37.72 -9.89 -6.39
CA VAL A 561 37.13 -10.90 -7.26
C VAL A 561 35.76 -10.41 -7.68
N VAL A 562 35.51 -10.42 -9.00
CA VAL A 562 34.22 -10.07 -9.60
C VAL A 562 33.78 -11.21 -10.51
N ALA A 563 32.55 -11.70 -10.34
CA ALA A 563 32.01 -12.84 -11.07
C ALA A 563 32.96 -14.06 -11.07
N GLY A 564 33.58 -14.33 -9.91
CA GLY A 564 34.54 -15.43 -9.72
C GLY A 564 35.93 -15.19 -10.34
N VAL A 565 36.17 -14.05 -10.99
CA VAL A 565 37.44 -13.72 -11.65
C VAL A 565 38.23 -12.69 -10.83
N LEU A 566 39.49 -12.99 -10.55
CA LEU A 566 40.42 -12.08 -9.87
C LEU A 566 40.74 -10.88 -10.78
N GLN A 567 40.32 -9.69 -10.37
CA GLN A 567 40.47 -8.44 -11.13
C GLN A 567 41.79 -7.72 -10.81
N ALA A 568 42.17 -7.72 -9.53
CA ALA A 568 43.38 -7.04 -9.06
C ALA A 568 44.01 -7.80 -7.90
N LYS A 569 45.34 -7.79 -7.84
CA LYS A 569 46.12 -8.46 -6.79
C LYS A 569 47.27 -7.58 -6.33
N PHE A 570 47.35 -7.37 -5.03
CA PHE A 570 48.56 -6.92 -4.32
C PHE A 570 49.18 -8.13 -3.64
N ASP A 571 50.50 -8.29 -3.73
CA ASP A 571 51.23 -9.43 -3.19
C ASP A 571 52.62 -8.98 -2.72
N VAL A 572 52.91 -9.16 -1.44
CA VAL A 572 54.20 -8.81 -0.86
C VAL A 572 54.66 -9.87 0.13
N SER A 573 55.95 -10.22 0.08
CA SER A 573 56.54 -11.14 1.06
C SER A 573 56.73 -10.45 2.41
N ILE A 574 56.49 -11.19 3.48
CA ILE A 574 56.60 -10.75 4.86
C ILE A 574 57.77 -11.51 5.50
N PRO A 575 58.79 -10.80 6.02
CA PRO A 575 59.87 -11.46 6.74
C PRO A 575 59.34 -12.17 7.99
N VAL A 576 59.48 -13.49 8.03
CA VAL A 576 59.26 -14.30 9.24
C VAL A 576 60.51 -14.29 10.12
N THR A 577 60.98 -13.11 10.51
CA THR A 577 61.92 -12.98 11.64
C THR A 577 61.11 -12.77 12.92
N PRO A 578 61.27 -13.59 13.97
CA PRO A 578 60.65 -13.29 15.25
C PRO A 578 61.11 -11.91 15.72
N PRO A 579 60.23 -11.07 16.30
CA PRO A 579 60.64 -9.79 16.87
C PRO A 579 61.79 -10.03 17.87
N PRO A 580 62.85 -9.21 17.87
CA PRO A 580 63.86 -9.30 18.91
C PRO A 580 63.23 -8.90 20.26
N GLY A 581 63.02 -9.88 21.13
CA GLY A 581 62.79 -9.67 22.57
C GLY A 581 61.36 -9.38 23.01
N PHE A 582 60.64 -10.44 23.39
CA PHE A 582 59.82 -10.45 24.61
C PHE A 582 60.11 -11.77 25.33
N LEU A 583 61.10 -11.73 26.23
CA LEU A 583 61.26 -12.66 27.35
C LEU A 583 60.81 -11.93 28.62
#